data_AF-A0AAC9LDI5-F1
#
_entry.id   AF-A0AAC9LDI5-F1
#
_cell.length_a   1.000
_cell.length_b   1.000
_cell.length_c   1.000
_cell.angle_alpha   90.00
_cell.angle_beta   90.00
_cell.angle_gamma   90.00
#
_symmetry.space_group_name_H-M   'P 1'
#
loop_
_entity.id
_entity.type
_entity.pdbx_description
1 polymer ?
#
loop_
_entity_poly.entity_id
_entity_poly.type
_entity_poly.pdbx_seq_one_letter_code
_entity_poly.pdbx_strand_id
1 'polypeptide(L)' 'MLKPWMKKRPDETEQEAFNRRSRTCYFCPREDKTVAESLEHEKEHETPRNQKTDHHPEA' A
#
# COMPACT_ATOMS: atom_id res chain seq x y z
N MET A 1 4.04 -14.91 -4.62
CA MET A 1 5.21 -14.14 -5.09
C MET A 1 5.14 -12.74 -4.52
N LEU A 2 6.24 -12.18 -4.04
CA LEU A 2 6.27 -10.82 -3.51
C LEU A 2 6.13 -9.78 -4.64
N LYS A 3 5.46 -8.67 -4.34
CA LYS A 3 5.33 -7.52 -5.23
C LYS A 3 6.69 -6.88 -5.52
N PRO A 4 6.92 -6.27 -6.70
CA PRO A 4 8.24 -5.75 -7.09
C PRO A 4 8.88 -4.82 -6.06
N TRP A 5 8.11 -3.90 -5.47
CA TRP A 5 8.59 -2.96 -4.45
C TRP A 5 8.87 -3.58 -3.07
N MET A 6 8.31 -4.76 -2.80
CA MET A 6 8.56 -5.54 -1.59
C MET A 6 9.76 -6.49 -1.73
N LYS A 7 10.29 -6.69 -2.94
CA LYS A 7 11.47 -7.53 -3.14
C LYS A 7 12.68 -6.95 -2.39
N LYS A 8 13.50 -7.84 -1.84
CA LYS A 8 14.77 -7.49 -1.23
C LYS A 8 15.68 -6.84 -2.28
N ARG A 9 16.19 -5.64 -1.97
CA ARG A 9 17.24 -4.90 -2.68
C ARG A 9 18.57 -5.64 -2.49
N PRO A 10 19.51 -5.55 -3.44
CA PRO A 10 20.77 -6.29 -3.36
C PRO A 10 21.64 -5.90 -2.16
N ASP A 11 21.48 -4.67 -1.66
CA ASP A 11 22.33 -4.08 -0.62
C ASP A 11 21.76 -4.19 0.80
N GLU A 12 20.49 -4.60 0.95
CA GLU A 12 19.85 -4.67 2.27
C GLU A 12 20.04 -6.05 2.91
N THR A 13 20.20 -6.10 4.23
CA THR A 13 20.12 -7.35 4.99
C THR A 13 18.69 -7.91 4.98
N GLU A 14 18.50 -9.17 5.37
CA GLU A 14 17.14 -9.72 5.50
C GLU A 14 16.32 -8.98 6.57
N GLN A 15 16.97 -8.54 7.65
CA GLN A 15 16.32 -7.79 8.72
C GLN A 15 15.91 -6.38 8.26
N GLU A 16 16.75 -5.71 7.48
CA GLU A 16 16.39 -4.41 6.88
C GLU A 16 15.27 -4.55 5.87
N ALA A 17 15.30 -5.58 5.03
CA ALA A 17 14.22 -5.87 4.09
C ALA A 17 12.91 -6.15 4.80
N PHE A 18 12.94 -6.89 5.92
CA PHE A 18 11.77 -7.12 6.75
C PHE A 18 11.25 -5.80 7.34
N ASN A 19 12.10 -5.01 7.99
CA ASN A 19 11.71 -3.73 8.59
C ASN A 19 11.18 -2.72 7.56
N ARG A 20 11.76 -2.67 6.37
CA ARG A 20 11.26 -1.85 5.26
C ARG A 20 9.91 -2.33 4.78
N ARG A 21 9.78 -3.63 4.49
CA ARG A 21 8.55 -4.24 3.99
C ARG A 21 7.39 -4.11 4.97
N SER A 22 7.65 -4.19 6.27
CA SER A 22 6.65 -3.96 7.32
C SER A 22 6.12 -2.52 7.38
N ARG A 23 6.81 -1.58 6.75
CA ARG A 23 6.40 -0.17 6.63
C ARG A 23 6.07 0.21 5.18
N THR A 24 5.97 -0.78 4.30
CA THR A 24 5.66 -0.56 2.89
C THR A 24 4.24 -1.02 2.64
N CYS A 25 3.43 -0.16 2.04
CA CYS A 25 2.06 -0.49 1.70
C CYS A 25 2.00 -1.76 0.85
N TYR A 26 1.09 -2.67 1.19
CA TYR A 26 0.89 -3.84 0.37
C TYR A 26 0.37 -3.48 -1.02
N PHE A 27 -0.44 -2.43 -1.18
CA PHE A 27 -1.16 -2.12 -2.42
C PHE A 27 -0.39 -1.22 -3.38
N CYS A 28 0.49 -0.35 -2.89
CA CYS A 28 1.27 0.60 -3.70
C CYS A 28 2.75 0.64 -3.25
N PRO A 29 3.66 1.27 -4.00
CA PRO A 29 5.09 1.31 -3.66
C PRO A 29 5.45 2.32 -2.55
N ARG A 30 4.47 2.84 -1.80
CA ARG A 30 4.71 3.82 -0.72
C ARG A 30 5.41 3.15 0.46
N GLU A 31 6.48 3.79 0.93
CA GLU A 31 7.21 3.40 2.14
C GLU A 31 6.99 4.50 3.21
N ASP A 32 6.42 4.12 4.35
CA ASP A 32 6.12 5.00 5.47
C ASP A 32 7.18 4.91 6.57
N LYS A 33 7.17 5.85 7.52
CA LYS A 33 8.18 5.90 8.59
C LYS A 33 7.92 4.83 9.65
N THR A 34 6.66 4.50 9.90
CA THR A 34 6.22 3.52 10.89
C THR A 34 5.29 2.47 10.27
N VAL A 35 5.18 1.31 10.93
CA VAL A 35 4.26 0.24 10.52
C VAL A 35 2.81 0.72 10.64
N ALA A 36 2.51 1.50 11.69
CA ALA A 36 1.18 2.07 11.90
C ALA A 36 0.74 2.96 10.73
N GLU A 37 1.60 3.86 10.26
CA GLU A 37 1.29 4.72 9.10
C GLU A 37 1.04 3.91 7.82
N SER A 38 1.83 2.87 7.56
CA SER A 38 1.58 1.98 6.42
C SER A 38 0.22 1.29 6.52
N LEU A 39 -0.13 0.78 7.71
CA LEU A 39 -1.42 0.12 7.93
C LEU A 39 -2.59 1.10 7.78
N GLU A 40 -2.45 2.34 8.24
CA GLU A 40 -3.48 3.37 8.03
C GLU A 40 -3.63 3.73 6.55
N HIS A 41 -2.53 3.84 5.82
CA HIS A 41 -2.56 4.07 4.37
C HIS A 41 -3.15 2.88 3.61
N GLU A 42 -2.90 1.65 4.03
CA GLU A 42 -3.47 0.45 3.42
C GLU A 42 -5.00 0.44 3.44
N LYS A 43 -5.63 1.02 4.48
CA LYS A 43 -7.09 1.19 4.55
C LYS A 43 -7.64 2.07 3.42
N GLU A 44 -6.86 3.01 2.91
CA GLU A 44 -7.26 3.85 1.77
C GLU A 44 -7.40 3.01 0.49
N HIS A 45 -6.59 1.96 0.33
CA HIS A 45 -6.70 1.01 -0.79
C HIS A 45 -7.78 -0.04 -0.60
N GLU A 46 -8.15 -0.33 0.66
CA GLU A 46 -9.23 -1.25 0.99
C GLU A 46 -10.62 -0.72 0.59
N THR A 47 -10.71 0.55 0.14
CA THR A 47 -11.90 1.01 -0.57
C THR A 47 -11.93 0.52 -2.01
N PRO A 48 -12.84 -0.42 -2.30
CA PRO A 48 -13.77 -0.15 -3.40
C PRO A 48 -15.19 -0.64 -3.12
N ARG A 49 -16.20 0.13 -3.60
CA ARG A 49 -17.58 -0.28 -4.01
C ARG A 49 -18.75 0.47 -3.34
N ASN A 50 -18.85 1.80 -3.42
CA ASN A 50 -20.17 2.45 -3.62
C ASN A 50 -20.11 3.91 -4.12
N GLN A 51 -19.28 4.24 -5.11
CA GLN A 51 -19.52 5.44 -5.91
C GLN A 51 -20.12 5.03 -7.25
N LYS A 52 -21.35 4.51 -7.20
CA LYS A 52 -22.33 4.83 -8.24
C LYS A 52 -23.06 6.08 -7.74
N THR A 53 -22.38 7.23 -7.77
CA THR A 53 -23.09 8.48 -7.95
C THR A 53 -23.50 8.51 -9.42
N ASP A 54 -24.61 7.83 -9.71
CA ASP A 54 -25.43 8.21 -10.85
C ASP A 54 -25.98 9.59 -10.51
N HIS A 55 -25.22 10.62 -10.89
CA HIS A 55 -25.73 11.97 -10.99
C HIS A 55 -25.79 12.33 -12.48
N HIS A 56 -26.97 12.03 -13.02
CA HIS A 56 -27.68 12.73 -14.12
C HIS A 56 -27.23 12.48 -15.57
N PRO A 57 -28.21 12.39 -16.51
CA PRO A 57 -29.04 13.57 -16.84
C PRO A 57 -30.53 13.26 -17.03
N GLU A 58 -31.40 14.01 -16.34
CA GLU A 58 -32.74 14.29 -16.87
C GLU A 58 -32.81 15.74 -17.34
N ALA A 59 -33.49 15.87 -18.48
CA ALA A 59 -33.55 16.99 -19.40
C ALA A 59 -34.46 18.14 -18.93
#